data_AF-A0A951FFN9-F1
#
_entry.id   AF-A0A951FFN9-F1
#
_cell.length_a   1.000
_cell.length_b   1.000
_cell.length_c   1.000
_cell.angle_alpha   90.00
_cell.angle_beta   90.00
_cell.angle_gamma   90.00
#
_symmetry.space_group_name_H-M   'P 1'
#
loop_
_entity.id
_entity.type
_entity.pdbx_description
1 polymer ?
#
loop_
_entity_poly.entity_id
_entity_poly.type
_entity_poly.pdbx_seq_one_letter_code
_entity_poly.pdbx_strand_id
1 'polypeptide(L)'
;ANHAFGLAFGQELDVTAASRGLSTRAIKALLSLPRPEPTIGNDCAWPLYLARIPNLVIGYTATEGLEWETPDRYADEIAMMGGLDAWIADFDGKTEHWAQRMRIGLHEVEAIERWR
;
A
#
# COMPACT_ATOMS: atom_id res chain seq x y z
N ALA A 1 7.29 -5.86 0.79
CA ALA A 1 6.25 -5.94 1.82
C ALA A 1 5.28 -7.11 1.59
N ASN A 2 4.67 -7.26 0.40
CA ASN A 2 3.66 -8.30 0.11
C ASN A 2 4.00 -9.71 0.63
N HIS A 3 5.22 -10.21 0.39
CA HIS A 3 5.61 -11.52 0.90
C HIS A 3 5.57 -11.60 2.44
N ALA A 4 6.14 -10.61 3.14
CA ALA A 4 6.10 -10.55 4.60
C ALA A 4 4.65 -10.42 5.12
N PHE A 5 3.82 -9.65 4.42
CA PHE A 5 2.40 -9.51 4.76
C PHE A 5 1.69 -10.85 4.64
N GLY A 6 1.91 -11.57 3.54
CA GLY A 6 1.30 -12.88 3.32
C GLY A 6 1.68 -13.91 4.38
N LEU A 7 2.93 -13.88 4.86
CA LEU A 7 3.37 -14.72 5.98
C LEU A 7 2.64 -14.37 7.30
N ALA A 8 2.45 -13.09 7.59
CA ALA A 8 1.77 -12.64 8.81
C ALA A 8 0.25 -12.88 8.75
N PHE A 9 -0.34 -12.66 7.58
CA PHE A 9 -1.79 -12.76 7.37
C PHE A 9 -2.24 -14.21 7.15
N GLY A 10 -1.35 -15.08 6.65
CA GLY A 10 -1.66 -16.46 6.30
C GLY A 10 -2.27 -16.64 4.90
N GLN A 11 -2.26 -15.59 4.07
CA GLN A 11 -2.73 -15.62 2.68
C GLN A 11 -1.93 -14.60 1.85
N GLU A 12 -1.62 -14.95 0.60
CA GLU A 12 -1.02 -14.01 -0.35
C GLU A 12 -2.01 -12.88 -0.70
N LEU A 13 -1.59 -11.65 -0.45
CA LEU A 13 -2.33 -10.43 -0.69
C LEU A 13 -1.37 -9.33 -1.16
N ASP A 14 -1.80 -8.55 -2.16
CA ASP A 14 -1.10 -7.33 -2.53
C ASP A 14 -1.55 -6.19 -1.62
N VAL A 15 -0.76 -5.91 -0.59
CA VAL A 15 -1.01 -4.82 0.35
C VAL A 15 -0.43 -3.50 -0.15
N THR A 16 0.58 -3.58 -1.04
CA THR A 16 1.30 -2.41 -1.58
C THR A 16 0.48 -1.61 -2.60
N ALA A 17 -0.61 -2.17 -3.11
CA ALA A 17 -1.57 -1.43 -3.93
C ALA A 17 -2.28 -0.30 -3.17
N ALA A 18 -2.17 -0.25 -1.84
CA ALA A 18 -2.72 0.78 -0.95
C ALA A 18 -4.25 1.01 -1.05
N SER A 19 -4.97 0.20 -1.83
CA SER A 19 -6.41 0.29 -2.08
C SER A 19 -7.20 -0.52 -1.06
N ARG A 20 -8.27 0.07 -0.50
CA ARG A 20 -9.15 -0.62 0.47
C ARG A 20 -10.59 -0.16 0.43
N GLY A 21 -11.50 -1.12 0.54
CA GLY A 21 -12.89 -0.89 0.90
C GLY A 21 -13.13 -1.23 2.38
N LEU A 22 -13.86 -0.38 3.11
CA LEU A 22 -14.18 -0.61 4.52
C LEU A 22 -15.69 -0.58 4.74
N SER A 23 -16.20 -1.60 5.44
CA SER A 23 -17.58 -1.56 5.94
C SER A 23 -17.70 -0.60 7.13
N THR A 24 -18.91 -0.11 7.41
CA THR A 24 -19.17 0.74 8.59
C THR A 24 -18.71 0.08 9.91
N ARG A 25 -18.82 -1.24 10.03
CA ARG A 25 -18.35 -1.98 11.22
C ARG A 25 -16.83 -1.95 11.35
N ALA A 26 -16.10 -2.14 10.24
CA ALA A 26 -14.65 -2.05 10.21
C ALA A 26 -14.15 -0.64 10.56
N ILE A 27 -14.81 0.39 10.02
CA ILE A 27 -14.50 1.80 10.35
C ILE A 27 -14.65 2.05 11.85
N LYS A 28 -15.77 1.63 12.46
CA LYS A 28 -15.98 1.79 13.91
C LYS A 28 -14.90 1.08 14.74
N ALA A 29 -14.49 -0.11 14.33
CA ALA A 29 -13.42 -0.82 15.01
C ALA A 29 -12.08 -0.07 14.92
N LEU A 30 -11.69 0.40 13.73
CA LEU A 30 -10.47 1.18 13.55
C LEU A 30 -10.48 2.48 14.37
N LEU A 31 -11.62 3.19 14.40
CA LEU A 31 -11.78 4.41 15.18
C LEU A 31 -11.75 4.19 16.70
N SER A 32 -11.92 2.95 17.17
CA SER A 32 -11.77 2.61 18.58
C SER A 32 -10.31 2.45 19.02
N LEU A 33 -9.37 2.39 18.07
CA LEU A 33 -7.94 2.32 18.37
C LEU A 33 -7.46 3.67 18.94
N PRO A 34 -6.63 3.67 19.99
CA PRO A 34 -6.18 4.88 20.66
C PRO A 34 -5.32 5.80 19.77
N ARG A 35 -4.65 5.27 18.74
CA ARG A 35 -3.99 6.05 17.68
C ARG A 35 -3.57 5.16 16.50
N PRO A 36 -3.93 5.51 15.24
CA PRO A 36 -3.37 4.84 14.07
C PRO A 36 -1.90 5.22 13.86
N GLU A 37 -1.15 4.42 13.10
CA GLU A 37 0.24 4.74 12.76
C GLU A 37 0.26 6.02 11.88
N PRO A 38 1.15 6.99 12.12
CA PRO A 38 1.22 8.19 11.28
C PRO A 38 2.01 7.93 9.99
N THR A 39 1.88 6.74 9.40
CA THR A 39 2.64 6.29 8.22
C THR A 39 1.74 5.47 7.30
N ILE A 40 2.25 5.16 6.11
CA ILE A 40 1.64 4.21 5.17
C ILE A 40 1.56 2.77 5.72
N GLY A 41 2.24 2.48 6.84
CA GLY A 41 2.17 1.18 7.51
C GLY A 41 0.76 0.77 7.96
N ASN A 42 -0.18 1.73 8.07
CA ASN A 42 -1.60 1.45 8.29
C ASN A 42 -2.19 0.48 7.25
N ASP A 43 -1.65 0.48 6.04
CA ASP A 43 -2.11 -0.36 4.93
C ASP A 43 -1.92 -1.84 5.27
N CYS A 44 -0.89 -2.15 6.07
CA CYS A 44 -0.68 -3.47 6.65
C CYS A 44 -1.33 -3.63 8.04
N ALA A 45 -1.23 -2.64 8.91
CA ALA A 45 -1.70 -2.76 10.29
C ALA A 45 -3.22 -2.98 10.38
N TRP A 46 -4.00 -2.26 9.58
CA TRP A 46 -5.47 -2.31 9.63
C TRP A 46 -6.03 -3.69 9.27
N PRO A 47 -5.67 -4.32 8.13
CA PRO A 47 -6.19 -5.65 7.81
C PRO A 47 -5.75 -6.70 8.85
N LEU A 48 -4.53 -6.65 9.39
CA LEU A 48 -4.09 -7.56 10.45
C LEU A 48 -4.92 -7.40 11.73
N TYR A 49 -5.19 -6.15 12.14
CA TYR A 49 -6.07 -5.87 13.27
C TYR A 49 -7.51 -6.35 13.03
N LEU A 50 -8.10 -5.98 11.88
CA LEU A 50 -9.48 -6.29 11.55
C LEU A 50 -9.73 -7.79 11.39
N ALA A 51 -8.74 -8.55 10.90
CA ALA A 51 -8.81 -10.01 10.80
C ALA A 51 -8.99 -10.71 12.16
N ARG A 52 -8.60 -10.06 13.26
CA ARG A 52 -8.74 -10.58 14.63
C ARG A 52 -10.12 -10.31 15.24
N ILE A 53 -10.95 -9.49 14.59
CA ILE A 53 -12.26 -9.12 15.11
C ILE A 53 -13.30 -10.15 14.68
N PRO A 54 -14.00 -10.80 15.63
CA PRO A 54 -15.06 -11.74 15.29
C PRO A 54 -16.12 -11.10 14.39
N ASN A 55 -16.58 -11.84 13.38
CA ASN A 55 -17.63 -11.45 12.43
C ASN A 55 -17.26 -10.34 11.43
N LEU A 56 -15.98 -10.00 11.31
CA LEU A 56 -15.43 -9.31 10.14
C LEU A 56 -14.74 -10.33 9.23
N VAL A 57 -14.77 -10.06 7.92
CA VAL A 57 -14.14 -10.88 6.89
C VAL A 57 -13.28 -9.95 6.04
N ILE A 58 -12.07 -10.43 5.71
CA ILE A 58 -11.18 -9.74 4.78
C ILE A 58 -11.39 -10.37 3.41
N GLY A 59 -11.83 -9.54 2.46
CA GLY A 59 -11.89 -9.90 1.04
C GLY A 59 -10.66 -9.36 0.30
N TYR A 60 -10.42 -9.88 -0.90
CA TYR A 60 -9.35 -9.42 -1.77
C TYR A 60 -9.83 -9.31 -3.22
N THR A 61 -9.37 -8.27 -3.89
CA THR A 61 -9.55 -8.08 -5.33
C THR A 61 -8.27 -7.43 -5.83
N ALA A 62 -7.58 -8.10 -6.75
CA ALA A 62 -6.36 -7.56 -7.34
C ALA A 62 -6.71 -6.28 -8.13
N THR A 63 -5.87 -5.27 -7.97
CA THR A 63 -5.96 -3.98 -8.68
C THR A 63 -4.62 -3.66 -9.34
N GLU A 64 -4.63 -2.75 -10.31
CA GLU A 64 -3.41 -2.05 -10.69
C GLU A 64 -3.08 -1.10 -9.52
N GLY A 65 -1.88 -1.23 -8.94
CA GLY A 65 -1.51 -0.62 -7.66
C GLY A 65 -0.49 0.52 -7.76
N LEU A 66 -0.08 0.91 -8.97
CA LEU A 66 0.97 1.90 -9.17
C LEU A 66 0.42 3.31 -9.44
N GLU A 67 -0.85 3.58 -9.12
CA GLU A 67 -1.52 4.87 -9.34
C GLU A 67 -0.86 6.11 -8.69
N TRP A 68 0.08 5.90 -7.77
CA TRP A 68 0.88 6.97 -7.19
C TRP A 68 2.10 7.34 -8.05
N GLU A 69 2.58 6.44 -8.90
CA GLU A 69 3.59 6.64 -9.96
C GLU A 69 2.96 6.62 -11.36
N THR A 70 1.63 6.67 -11.45
CA THR A 70 1.01 6.46 -12.76
C THR A 70 1.27 7.64 -13.69
N PRO A 71 1.57 7.32 -14.96
CA PRO A 71 1.65 8.27 -16.06
C PRO A 71 0.48 9.25 -16.16
N ASP A 72 -0.70 8.85 -15.68
CA ASP A 72 -1.93 9.65 -15.73
C ASP A 72 -1.81 11.01 -15.02
N ARG A 73 -0.90 11.15 -14.05
CA ARG A 73 -0.62 12.41 -13.36
C ARG A 73 0.36 13.32 -14.10
N TYR A 74 1.02 12.81 -15.13
CA TYR A 74 2.18 13.41 -15.79
C TYR A 74 1.99 13.54 -17.30
N ALA A 75 0.75 13.63 -17.78
CA ALA A 75 0.42 13.66 -19.20
C ALA A 75 1.22 14.73 -19.99
N ASP A 76 1.38 15.92 -19.43
CA ASP A 76 2.15 17.00 -20.06
C ASP A 76 3.65 16.69 -20.13
N GLU A 77 4.22 16.13 -19.05
CA GLU A 77 5.63 15.74 -19.00
C GLU A 77 5.92 14.59 -19.98
N ILE A 78 5.04 13.60 -20.04
CA ILE A 78 5.13 12.48 -20.97
C ILE A 78 5.12 12.98 -22.41
N ALA A 79 4.22 13.91 -22.74
CA ALA A 79 4.17 14.52 -24.06
C ALA A 79 5.46 15.28 -24.38
N MET A 80 5.99 16.05 -23.42
CA MET A 80 7.26 16.79 -23.58
C MET A 80 8.47 15.87 -23.76
N MET A 81 8.47 14.70 -23.11
CA MET A 81 9.57 13.73 -23.16
C MET A 81 9.49 12.80 -24.37
N GLY A 82 8.46 12.96 -25.21
CA GLY A 82 8.29 12.19 -26.44
C GLY A 82 7.62 10.84 -26.26
N GLY A 83 6.98 10.60 -25.11
CA GLY A 83 6.19 9.39 -24.86
C GLY A 83 6.44 8.75 -23.50
N LEU A 84 5.60 7.76 -23.19
CA LEU A 84 5.56 7.08 -21.91
C LEU A 84 6.89 6.39 -21.58
N ASP A 85 7.47 5.68 -22.54
CA ASP A 85 8.70 4.90 -22.31
C ASP A 85 9.89 5.80 -21.92
N ALA A 86 10.00 6.98 -22.54
CA ALA A 86 11.04 7.95 -22.22
C ALA A 86 10.84 8.55 -20.82
N TRP A 87 9.59 8.81 -20.44
CA TRP A 87 9.25 9.28 -19.09
C TRP A 87 9.52 8.21 -18.03
N ILE A 88 9.14 6.94 -18.26
CA ILE A 88 9.44 5.83 -17.34
C ILE A 88 10.95 5.67 -17.16
N ALA A 89 11.71 5.68 -18.26
CA ALA A 89 13.16 5.52 -18.20
C ALA A 89 13.85 6.63 -17.38
N ASP A 90 13.38 7.88 -17.49
CA ASP A 90 13.87 8.99 -16.67
C ASP A 90 13.41 8.87 -15.22
N PHE A 91 12.13 8.53 -14.99
CA PHE A 91 11.56 8.40 -13.67
C PHE A 91 12.24 7.27 -12.87
N ASP A 92 12.48 6.11 -13.48
CA ASP A 92 13.20 5.00 -12.88
C ASP A 92 14.74 5.21 -12.88
N GLY A 93 15.25 6.16 -13.67
CA GLY A 93 16.66 6.56 -13.62
C GLY A 93 17.02 7.34 -12.35
N LYS A 94 16.03 7.90 -11.65
CA LYS A 94 16.20 8.72 -10.44
C LYS A 94 16.31 7.86 -9.19
N THR A 95 17.51 7.80 -8.61
CA THR A 95 17.78 7.01 -7.39
C THR A 95 16.95 7.42 -6.18
N GLU A 96 16.52 8.68 -6.12
CA GLU A 96 15.65 9.20 -5.07
C GLU A 96 14.27 8.52 -5.04
N HIS A 97 13.71 8.14 -6.20
CA HIS A 97 12.44 7.42 -6.29
C HIS A 97 12.59 6.01 -5.74
N TRP A 98 13.69 5.32 -6.08
CA TRP A 98 14.02 4.02 -5.50
C TRP A 98 14.19 4.09 -3.97
N ALA A 99 14.88 5.11 -3.47
CA ALA A 99 15.02 5.32 -2.03
C ALA A 99 13.66 5.55 -1.36
N GLN A 100 12.74 6.28 -2.01
CA GLN A 100 11.38 6.47 -1.53
C GLN A 100 10.57 5.16 -1.51
N ARG A 101 10.60 4.38 -2.60
CA ARG A 101 9.96 3.04 -2.67
C ARG A 101 10.44 2.14 -1.52
N MET A 102 11.75 2.12 -1.25
CA MET A 102 12.30 1.33 -0.14
C MET A 102 11.85 1.84 1.22
N ARG A 103 11.74 3.16 1.42
CA ARG A 103 11.24 3.73 2.68
C ARG A 103 9.78 3.38 2.93
N ILE A 104 8.94 3.42 1.88
CA ILE A 104 7.54 2.96 1.95
C ILE A 104 7.50 1.49 2.36
N GLY A 105 8.25 0.64 1.66
CA GLY A 105 8.32 -0.79 1.97
C GLY A 105 8.83 -1.09 3.38
N LEU A 106 9.74 -0.26 3.92
CA LEU A 106 10.19 -0.37 5.30
C LEU A 106 9.07 -0.08 6.29
N HIS A 107 8.32 1.02 6.10
CA HIS A 107 7.19 1.36 6.98
C HIS A 107 6.12 0.26 7.01
N GLU A 108 5.84 -0.37 5.86
CA GLU A 108 4.92 -1.50 5.77
C GLU A 108 5.44 -2.72 6.54
N VAL A 109 6.71 -3.10 6.35
CA VAL A 109 7.30 -4.25 7.05
C VAL A 109 7.39 -4.03 8.56
N GLU A 110 7.75 -2.83 9.01
CA GLU A 110 7.75 -2.47 10.43
C GLU A 110 6.36 -2.54 11.04
N ALA A 111 5.32 -2.12 10.30
CA ALA A 111 3.94 -2.26 10.74
C ALA A 111 3.52 -3.74 10.84
N ILE A 112 3.89 -4.56 9.85
CA ILE A 112 3.62 -6.01 9.87
C ILE A 112 4.23 -6.65 11.11
N GLU A 113 5.49 -6.39 11.44
CA GLU A 113 6.13 -6.98 12.62
C GLU A 113 5.43 -6.58 13.92
N ARG A 114 4.95 -5.34 13.99
CA ARG A 114 4.27 -4.81 15.18
C ARG A 114 2.86 -5.38 15.39
N TRP A 115 2.18 -5.73 14.29
CA TRP A 115 0.77 -6.12 14.29
C TRP A 115 0.49 -7.60 13.95
N ARG A 116 1.50 -8.38 13.54
CA ARG A 116 1.35 -9.83 13.29
C ARG A 116 0.97 -10.61 14.54
#